data_AF-A0A146LVT2-F1
#
_entry.id   AF-A0A146LVT2-F1
#
_cell.length_a   1.000
_cell.length_b   1.000
_cell.length_c   1.000
_cell.angle_alpha   90.00
_cell.angle_beta   90.00
_cell.angle_gamma   90.00
#
_symmetry.space_group_name_H-M   'P 1'
#
loop_
_entity.id
_entity.type
_entity.pdbx_description
1 polymer ?
#
loop_
_entity_poly.entity_id
_entity_poly.type
_entity_poly.pdbx_seq_one_letter_code
_entity_poly.pdbx_strand_id
1 'polypeptide(L)'
;GGAGNETYNALPMNPSAREIWKNKVIDVTYNYLKEHNSEEVMFMLIPFYENMSTSRPYGFAVFIMKLTKSNAQLVKAYIPNPLKSVSETISPYIYSTGNLFNVERKNETLHIVGVGFDKSPVERVEAASKSVRLSDLTTGTDLDEFSKKHTESLAGNEPYVPGLLLSQKLGGKGDDPYNVVPMTPKALEAFKTRVEVPVLEYFKDPANKHERVAMTVIVMYADYASTRPVGFIVLCKQSPNNSAYIPNQ
;
A
#
# COMPACT_ATOMS: atom_id res chain seq x y z
N GLY A 1 21.21 7.37 -4.52
CA GLY A 1 22.32 7.07 -5.44
C GLY A 1 21.76 6.60 -6.76
N GLY A 2 22.35 7.05 -7.86
CA GLY A 2 22.07 6.63 -9.23
C GLY A 2 22.76 7.60 -10.20
N ALA A 3 23.31 7.09 -11.30
CA ALA A 3 24.08 7.91 -12.23
C ALA A 3 23.14 8.86 -13.00
N GLY A 4 23.36 10.17 -12.88
CA GLY A 4 22.48 11.19 -13.48
C GLY A 4 22.56 11.30 -15.01
N ASN A 5 23.51 10.59 -15.62
CA ASN A 5 23.74 10.50 -17.06
C ASN A 5 23.08 9.27 -17.70
N GLU A 6 22.43 8.39 -16.92
CA GLU A 6 21.78 7.19 -17.44
C GLU A 6 20.28 7.41 -17.63
N THR A 7 19.82 7.23 -18.86
CA THR A 7 18.40 7.38 -19.25
C THR A 7 17.47 6.39 -18.54
N TYR A 8 18.01 5.34 -17.92
CA TYR A 8 17.26 4.30 -17.22
C TYR A 8 16.82 4.71 -15.80
N ASN A 9 17.38 5.79 -15.24
CA ASN A 9 17.06 6.28 -13.90
C ASN A 9 16.27 7.61 -13.92
N ALA A 10 15.67 7.95 -15.06
CA ALA A 10 14.86 9.14 -15.25
C ALA A 10 13.42 8.75 -15.59
N LEU A 11 12.46 9.21 -14.79
CA LEU A 11 11.03 9.06 -15.06
C LEU A 11 10.43 10.43 -15.40
N PRO A 12 9.53 10.51 -16.41
CA PRO A 12 8.90 11.78 -16.78
C PRO A 12 7.94 12.25 -15.68
N MET A 13 8.23 13.41 -15.10
CA MET A 13 7.44 14.06 -14.04
C MET A 13 6.93 15.43 -14.51
N ASN A 14 5.70 15.80 -14.13
CA ASN A 14 5.27 17.20 -14.23
C ASN A 14 6.01 18.07 -13.19
N PRO A 15 6.01 19.41 -13.34
CA PRO A 15 6.70 20.31 -12.42
C PRO A 15 6.32 20.14 -10.95
N SER A 16 5.03 19.92 -10.65
CA SER A 16 4.54 19.75 -9.28
C SER A 16 5.07 18.45 -8.64
N ALA A 17 4.98 17.33 -9.35
CA ALA A 17 5.53 16.06 -8.91
C ALA A 17 7.05 16.14 -8.70
N ARG A 18 7.76 16.86 -9.57
CA ARG A 18 9.21 17.10 -9.44
C ARG A 18 9.54 17.93 -8.21
N GLU A 19 8.76 18.96 -7.90
CA GLU A 19 8.96 19.80 -6.72
C GLU A 19 8.71 19.00 -5.43
N ILE A 20 7.64 18.23 -5.37
CA ILE A 20 7.34 17.33 -4.25
C ILE A 20 8.47 16.31 -4.08
N TRP A 21 8.90 15.67 -5.17
CA TRP A 21 10.00 14.70 -5.17
C TRP A 21 11.26 15.29 -4.57
N LYS A 22 11.66 16.49 -4.99
CA LYS A 22 12.82 17.18 -4.44
C LYS A 22 12.66 17.45 -2.94
N ASN A 23 11.61 18.19 -2.57
CA ASN A 23 11.51 18.79 -1.24
C ASN A 23 11.05 17.80 -0.16
N LYS A 24 10.30 16.76 -0.53
CA LYS A 24 9.65 15.84 0.43
C LYS A 24 10.19 14.42 0.40
N VAL A 25 10.93 14.05 -0.65
CA VAL A 25 11.57 12.74 -0.75
C VAL A 25 13.09 12.88 -0.65
N ILE A 26 13.70 13.60 -1.61
CA ILE A 26 15.16 13.68 -1.70
C ILE A 26 15.77 14.46 -0.55
N ASP A 27 15.30 15.68 -0.29
CA ASP A 27 15.88 16.54 0.75
C ASP A 27 15.73 15.93 2.14
N VAL A 28 14.57 15.31 2.43
CA VAL A 28 14.31 14.59 3.70
C VAL A 28 15.29 13.43 3.88
N THR A 29 15.48 12.61 2.85
CA THR A 29 16.38 11.46 2.90
C THR A 29 17.83 11.87 3.02
N TYR A 30 18.23 12.89 2.26
CA TYR A 30 19.59 13.42 2.28
C TYR A 30 19.93 14.01 3.64
N ASN A 31 19.05 14.84 4.21
CA ASN A 31 19.26 15.42 5.53
C ASN A 31 19.35 14.34 6.61
N TYR A 32 18.48 13.32 6.55
CA TYR A 32 18.55 12.17 7.47
C TYR A 32 19.91 11.47 7.40
N LEU A 33 20.36 11.06 6.20
CA LEU A 33 21.63 10.34 6.04
C LEU A 33 22.86 11.22 6.35
N LYS A 34 22.76 12.54 6.15
CA LYS A 34 23.83 13.46 6.53
C LYS A 34 24.00 13.52 8.05
N GLU A 35 22.90 13.47 8.80
CA GLU A 35 22.90 13.42 10.27
C GLU A 35 23.23 12.03 10.82
N HIS A 36 22.87 10.97 10.08
CA HIS A 36 23.02 9.56 10.47
C HIS A 36 23.94 8.82 9.48
N ASN A 37 25.18 9.28 9.37
CA ASN A 37 26.13 8.88 8.31
C ASN A 37 26.59 7.41 8.31
N SER A 38 26.22 6.63 9.33
CA SER A 38 26.51 5.19 9.45
C SER A 38 25.27 4.31 9.23
N GLU A 39 24.10 4.92 9.03
CA GLU A 39 22.87 4.19 8.78
C GLU A 39 22.63 3.97 7.29
N GLU A 40 21.94 2.88 6.98
CA GLU A 40 21.49 2.56 5.64
C GLU A 40 19.97 2.67 5.56
N VAL A 41 19.49 3.19 4.42
CA VAL A 41 18.06 3.21 4.09
C VAL A 41 17.81 2.41 2.82
N MET A 42 16.71 1.68 2.80
CA MET A 42 16.18 1.09 1.57
C MET A 42 15.25 2.08 0.89
N PHE A 43 15.51 2.34 -0.39
CA PHE A 43 14.68 3.19 -1.23
C PHE A 43 13.91 2.32 -2.23
N MET A 44 12.58 2.37 -2.17
CA MET A 44 11.69 1.69 -3.12
C MET A 44 10.84 2.73 -3.85
N LEU A 45 10.82 2.61 -5.18
CA LEU A 45 10.00 3.41 -6.08
C LEU A 45 9.13 2.49 -6.94
N ILE A 46 7.82 2.73 -6.94
CA ILE A 46 6.87 1.97 -7.75
C ILE A 46 6.11 2.96 -8.65
N PRO A 47 6.47 3.08 -9.93
CA PRO A 47 5.71 3.87 -10.89
C PRO A 47 4.42 3.14 -11.29
N PHE A 48 3.31 3.88 -11.38
CA PHE A 48 2.04 3.34 -11.88
C PHE A 48 1.74 3.87 -13.27
N TYR A 49 1.48 2.95 -14.19
CA TYR A 49 1.15 3.23 -15.59
C TYR A 49 -0.31 2.89 -15.84
N GLU A 50 -0.96 3.65 -16.72
CA GLU A 50 -2.37 3.44 -17.03
C GLU A 50 -2.56 2.12 -17.79
N ASN A 51 -1.64 1.81 -18.70
CA ASN A 51 -1.59 0.57 -19.45
C ASN A 51 -0.19 0.30 -20.01
N MET A 52 -0.01 -0.88 -20.64
CA MET A 52 1.26 -1.33 -21.22
C MET A 52 1.81 -0.43 -22.34
N SER A 53 0.99 0.44 -22.93
CA SER A 53 1.43 1.38 -23.97
C SER A 53 1.84 2.75 -23.45
N THR A 54 1.61 3.04 -22.16
CA THR A 54 2.02 4.32 -21.57
C THR A 54 3.48 4.32 -21.12
N SER A 55 4.23 5.32 -21.55
CA SER A 55 5.62 5.55 -21.16
C SER A 55 5.79 6.52 -19.99
N ARG A 56 4.72 7.24 -19.63
CA ARG A 56 4.69 8.16 -18.50
C ARG A 56 3.81 7.61 -17.38
N PRO A 57 4.33 7.45 -16.16
CA PRO A 57 3.52 7.01 -15.04
C PRO A 57 2.56 8.11 -14.60
N TYR A 58 1.33 7.74 -14.24
CA TYR A 58 0.32 8.67 -13.72
C TYR A 58 0.51 8.98 -12.23
N GLY A 59 1.37 8.23 -11.55
CA GLY A 59 1.71 8.43 -10.14
C GLY A 59 2.85 7.52 -9.70
N PHE A 60 3.34 7.76 -8.49
CA PHE A 60 4.46 7.04 -7.89
C PHE A 60 4.13 6.67 -6.45
N ALA A 61 4.48 5.46 -6.03
CA ALA A 61 4.66 5.17 -4.62
C ALA A 61 6.14 5.22 -4.25
N VAL A 62 6.44 5.79 -3.09
CA VAL A 62 7.80 5.91 -2.57
C VAL A 62 7.83 5.42 -1.14
N PHE A 63 8.76 4.51 -0.86
CA PHE A 63 9.03 4.01 0.48
C PHE A 63 10.51 4.13 0.77
N ILE A 64 10.84 4.84 1.84
CA ILE A 64 12.21 4.98 2.35
C ILE A 64 12.21 4.45 3.76
N MET A 65 12.85 3.31 3.94
CA MET A 65 12.80 2.57 5.19
C MET A 65 14.19 2.53 5.80
N LYS A 66 14.26 2.72 7.12
CA LYS A 66 15.50 2.54 7.87
C LYS A 66 15.81 1.03 7.92
N LEU A 67 17.04 0.63 7.62
CA LEU A 67 17.43 -0.78 7.68
C LEU A 67 17.97 -1.19 9.05
N THR A 68 18.39 -0.22 9.86
CA THR A 68 18.96 -0.46 11.19
C THR A 68 17.96 -0.14 12.30
N LYS A 69 17.80 -1.07 13.25
CA LYS A 69 17.09 -0.95 14.56
C LYS A 69 15.57 -0.67 14.56
N SER A 70 15.01 -0.13 13.48
CA SER A 70 13.58 0.13 13.32
C SER A 70 13.14 -0.20 11.90
N ASN A 71 11.99 -0.85 11.74
CA ASN A 71 11.29 -0.97 10.46
C ASN A 71 10.42 0.27 10.12
N ALA A 72 10.72 1.41 10.76
CA ALA A 72 10.05 2.67 10.52
C ALA A 72 10.35 3.20 9.11
N GLN A 73 9.32 3.76 8.47
CA GLN A 73 9.42 4.37 7.16
C GLN A 73 9.67 5.86 7.34
N LEU A 74 10.86 6.32 6.96
CA LEU A 74 11.22 7.74 6.91
C LEU A 74 10.32 8.49 5.94
N VAL A 75 10.03 7.88 4.79
CA VAL A 75 9.08 8.41 3.81
C VAL A 75 8.18 7.28 3.36
N LYS A 76 6.88 7.45 3.56
CA LYS A 76 5.82 6.65 2.94
C LYS A 76 4.95 7.59 2.13
N ALA A 77 4.94 7.40 0.80
CA ALA A 77 4.30 8.36 -0.08
C ALA A 77 3.56 7.77 -1.28
N TYR A 78 2.48 8.45 -1.68
CA TYR A 78 1.92 8.41 -3.03
C TYR A 78 1.98 9.82 -3.62
N ILE A 79 2.63 9.96 -4.78
CA ILE A 79 2.83 11.24 -5.47
C ILE A 79 2.12 11.15 -6.83
N PRO A 80 1.04 11.90 -7.06
CA PRO A 80 0.34 11.95 -8.35
C PRO A 80 1.21 12.62 -9.42
N ASN A 81 1.09 12.17 -10.67
CA ASN A 81 1.82 12.71 -11.83
C ASN A 81 0.91 12.90 -13.07
N PRO A 82 -0.19 13.68 -12.96
CA PRO A 82 -1.12 13.86 -14.06
C PRO A 82 -0.49 14.53 -15.30
N LEU A 83 -1.02 14.23 -16.48
CA LEU A 83 -0.58 14.76 -17.77
C LEU A 83 -0.78 16.27 -17.91
N LYS A 84 -1.84 16.81 -17.31
CA LYS A 84 -2.15 18.25 -17.25
C LYS A 84 -2.10 18.72 -15.80
N SER A 85 -1.92 20.03 -15.60
CA SER A 85 -2.18 20.71 -14.32
C SER A 85 -3.69 20.69 -14.01
N VAL A 86 -4.25 19.50 -13.84
CA VAL A 86 -5.64 19.34 -13.39
C VAL A 86 -5.58 19.46 -11.88
N SER A 87 -6.26 20.46 -11.33
CA SER A 87 -6.12 20.89 -9.94
C SER A 87 -6.64 19.90 -8.90
N GLU A 88 -7.17 18.72 -9.23
CA GLU A 88 -8.11 18.07 -8.29
C GLU A 88 -8.16 16.55 -8.21
N THR A 89 -7.37 15.74 -8.91
CA THR A 89 -7.71 14.30 -8.92
C THR A 89 -7.27 13.52 -7.69
N ILE A 90 -6.04 13.72 -7.17
CA ILE A 90 -5.55 13.06 -5.95
C ILE A 90 -4.49 13.96 -5.31
N SER A 91 -4.59 14.26 -4.01
CA SER A 91 -3.52 14.97 -3.28
C SER A 91 -2.33 14.06 -3.03
N PRO A 92 -1.08 14.58 -3.01
CA PRO A 92 0.04 13.78 -2.54
C PRO A 92 -0.18 13.40 -1.08
N TYR A 93 0.09 12.15 -0.75
CA TYR A 93 0.07 11.64 0.64
C TYR A 93 1.50 11.31 1.01
N ILE A 94 2.04 11.96 2.03
CA ILE A 94 3.46 11.82 2.42
C ILE A 94 3.56 11.94 3.94
N TYR A 95 4.04 10.88 4.58
CA TYR A 95 4.28 10.87 6.02
C TYR A 95 5.40 9.91 6.38
N SER A 96 5.93 10.05 7.59
CA SER A 96 6.79 9.06 8.21
C SER A 96 5.95 8.16 9.11
N THR A 97 6.27 6.87 9.18
CA THR A 97 5.61 5.95 10.13
C THR A 97 6.42 5.87 11.41
N GLY A 98 5.74 5.49 12.50
CA GLY A 98 6.42 4.95 13.67
C GLY A 98 7.02 3.57 13.39
N ASN A 99 7.55 2.94 14.45
CA ASN A 99 7.95 1.54 14.39
C ASN A 99 6.73 0.67 14.09
N LEU A 100 6.87 -0.21 13.09
CA LEU A 100 5.81 -1.12 12.71
C LEU A 100 5.91 -2.39 13.57
N PHE A 101 4.77 -2.90 14.00
CA PHE A 101 4.64 -4.20 14.63
C PHE A 101 4.23 -5.20 13.56
N ASN A 102 4.95 -6.33 13.48
CA ASN A 102 4.64 -7.38 12.52
C ASN A 102 3.84 -8.48 13.21
N VAL A 103 2.69 -8.81 12.64
CA VAL A 103 1.96 -10.05 12.97
C VAL A 103 2.26 -11.03 11.85
N GLU A 104 3.16 -11.98 12.13
CA GLU A 104 3.56 -13.02 11.19
C GLU A 104 2.72 -14.28 11.37
N ARG A 105 2.26 -14.82 10.25
CA ARG A 105 1.54 -16.09 10.13
C ARG A 105 2.15 -16.90 8.99
N LYS A 106 1.79 -18.17 8.91
CA LYS A 106 2.41 -19.15 7.99
C LYS A 106 2.62 -18.65 6.55
N ASN A 107 1.66 -17.93 5.96
CA ASN A 107 1.73 -17.39 4.60
C ASN A 107 1.32 -15.91 4.53
N GLU A 108 1.25 -15.21 5.66
CA GLU A 108 0.66 -13.88 5.76
C GLU A 108 1.46 -13.03 6.76
N THR A 109 1.62 -11.75 6.46
CA THR A 109 2.26 -10.79 7.35
C THR A 109 1.46 -9.49 7.33
N LEU A 110 1.10 -9.01 8.52
CA LEU A 110 0.42 -7.74 8.71
C LEU A 110 1.38 -6.79 9.42
N HIS A 111 1.49 -5.57 8.92
CA HIS A 111 2.29 -4.50 9.51
C HIS A 111 1.35 -3.49 10.15
N ILE A 112 1.51 -3.24 11.43
CA ILE A 112 0.57 -2.46 12.25
C ILE A 112 1.32 -1.33 12.93
N VAL A 113 0.67 -0.19 13.12
CA VAL A 113 1.18 0.90 13.95
C VAL A 113 0.09 1.40 14.89
N GLY A 114 0.47 1.78 16.11
CA GLY A 114 -0.41 2.52 17.01
C GLY A 114 -0.41 4.00 16.67
N VAL A 115 -1.59 4.60 16.54
CA VAL A 115 -1.78 6.05 16.33
C VAL A 115 -2.58 6.67 17.47
N GLY A 116 -2.23 7.92 17.83
CA GLY A 116 -2.81 8.67 18.95
C GLY A 116 -1.86 8.83 20.15
N PHE A 117 -2.13 9.81 21.01
CA PHE A 117 -1.35 10.05 22.24
C PHE A 117 -2.10 9.53 23.49
N ASP A 118 -1.34 8.75 24.27
CA ASP A 118 -1.47 8.36 25.68
C ASP A 118 -2.62 7.44 26.11
N LYS A 119 -2.18 6.26 26.58
CA LYS A 119 -2.86 5.15 27.29
C LYS A 119 -3.61 4.10 26.46
N SER A 120 -4.19 4.46 25.31
CA SER A 120 -4.84 3.48 24.41
C SER A 120 -4.68 3.88 22.93
N PRO A 121 -3.52 3.60 22.31
CA PRO A 121 -3.34 3.87 20.89
C PRO A 121 -4.36 3.07 20.07
N VAL A 122 -4.90 3.70 19.03
CA VAL A 122 -5.70 2.98 18.04
C VAL A 122 -4.73 2.33 17.07
N GLU A 123 -4.80 1.01 16.94
CA GLU A 123 -3.96 0.28 16.00
C GLU A 123 -4.57 0.37 14.60
N ARG A 124 -3.73 0.68 13.61
CA ARG A 124 -4.09 0.67 12.19
C ARG A 124 -3.08 -0.16 11.39
N VAL A 125 -3.56 -0.82 10.34
CA VAL A 125 -2.72 -1.63 9.45
C VAL A 125 -2.06 -0.75 8.38
N GLU A 126 -0.74 -0.85 8.26
CA GLU A 126 0.08 -0.14 7.28
C GLU A 126 0.32 -0.95 6.01
N ALA A 127 0.33 -2.27 6.12
CA ALA A 127 0.40 -3.19 4.99
C ALA A 127 -0.04 -4.62 5.36
N ALA A 128 -0.56 -5.35 4.38
CA ALA A 128 -0.89 -6.76 4.46
C ALA A 128 -0.20 -7.50 3.29
N SER A 129 0.56 -8.55 3.58
CA SER A 129 1.20 -9.39 2.57
C SER A 129 0.72 -10.83 2.70
N LYS A 130 0.46 -11.50 1.58
CA LYS A 130 0.08 -12.92 1.54
C LYS A 130 0.70 -13.62 0.33
N SER A 131 1.22 -14.82 0.55
CA SER A 131 1.55 -15.76 -0.52
C SER A 131 0.37 -16.67 -0.78
N VAL A 132 -0.47 -16.35 -1.76
CA VAL A 132 -1.68 -17.11 -2.11
C VAL A 132 -1.33 -18.34 -2.93
N ARG A 133 -1.84 -19.50 -2.53
CA ARG A 133 -1.81 -20.76 -3.29
C ARG A 133 -3.23 -21.20 -3.66
N LEU A 134 -3.33 -22.13 -4.61
CA LEU A 134 -4.61 -22.73 -4.99
C LEU A 134 -5.36 -23.32 -3.78
N SER A 135 -4.64 -23.91 -2.81
CA SER A 135 -5.23 -24.46 -1.58
C SER A 135 -5.87 -23.42 -0.66
N ASP A 136 -5.55 -22.13 -0.84
CA ASP A 136 -5.99 -21.07 0.06
C ASP A 136 -7.35 -20.47 -0.36
N LEU A 137 -7.80 -20.70 -1.61
CA LEU A 137 -8.94 -19.99 -2.21
C LEU A 137 -10.30 -20.22 -1.49
N THR A 138 -10.39 -21.22 -0.64
CA THR A 138 -11.60 -21.57 0.13
C THR A 138 -11.39 -21.50 1.64
N THR A 139 -10.27 -20.92 2.08
CA THR A 139 -9.88 -20.94 3.51
C THR A 139 -10.22 -19.65 4.24
N GLY A 140 -10.76 -18.64 3.55
CA GLY A 140 -11.11 -17.36 4.16
C GLY A 140 -12.29 -17.48 5.13
N THR A 141 -12.40 -16.51 6.02
CA THR A 141 -13.48 -16.41 7.03
C THR A 141 -14.36 -15.21 6.76
N ASP A 142 -15.62 -15.30 7.17
CA ASP A 142 -16.56 -14.20 7.08
C ASP A 142 -16.18 -13.07 8.05
N LEU A 143 -16.71 -11.87 7.77
CA LEU A 143 -16.54 -10.70 8.61
C LEU A 143 -17.32 -10.86 9.93
N ASP A 144 -16.61 -10.83 11.05
CA ASP A 144 -17.22 -10.97 12.38
C ASP A 144 -17.60 -9.62 13.02
N GLU A 145 -18.36 -9.65 14.11
CA GLU A 145 -18.84 -8.44 14.78
C GLU A 145 -17.72 -7.63 15.44
N PHE A 146 -16.64 -8.29 15.88
CA PHE A 146 -15.50 -7.61 16.47
C PHE A 146 -14.76 -6.78 15.42
N SER A 147 -14.47 -7.36 14.26
CA SER A 147 -13.78 -6.68 13.16
C SER A 147 -14.63 -5.57 12.55
N LYS A 148 -15.97 -5.71 12.51
CA LYS A 148 -16.88 -4.61 12.15
C LYS A 148 -16.73 -3.42 13.08
N LYS A 149 -16.81 -3.64 14.40
CA LYS A 149 -16.68 -2.57 15.41
C LYS A 149 -15.30 -1.92 15.38
N HIS A 150 -14.25 -2.71 15.21
CA HIS A 150 -12.91 -2.16 15.03
C HIS A 150 -12.85 -1.25 13.80
N THR A 151 -13.34 -1.71 12.66
CA THR A 151 -13.38 -0.92 11.41
C THR A 151 -14.18 0.37 11.56
N GLU A 152 -15.31 0.32 12.29
CA GLU A 152 -16.13 1.50 12.62
C GLU A 152 -15.34 2.56 13.37
N SER A 153 -14.54 2.14 14.35
CA SER A 153 -13.68 3.05 15.12
C SER A 153 -12.61 3.74 14.25
N LEU A 154 -12.21 3.13 13.14
CA LEU A 154 -11.25 3.68 12.19
C LEU A 154 -11.90 4.63 11.17
N ALA A 155 -13.19 4.49 10.90
CA ALA A 155 -13.86 5.16 9.78
C ALA A 155 -14.13 6.65 10.01
N GLY A 156 -14.26 7.07 11.27
CA GLY A 156 -14.76 8.40 11.64
C GLY A 156 -16.23 8.59 11.24
N ASN A 157 -16.61 9.81 10.89
CA ASN A 157 -18.00 10.17 10.58
C ASN A 157 -18.39 9.96 9.11
N GLU A 158 -17.46 9.47 8.28
CA GLU A 158 -17.63 9.40 6.83
C GLU A 158 -18.23 8.03 6.40
N PRO A 159 -19.17 7.98 5.44
CA PRO A 159 -19.75 6.72 4.96
C PRO A 159 -18.67 5.72 4.53
N TYR A 160 -18.80 4.46 4.92
CA TYR A 160 -17.85 3.41 4.61
C TYR A 160 -18.52 2.04 4.53
N VAL A 161 -17.82 1.08 3.95
CA VAL A 161 -18.08 -0.35 4.07
C VAL A 161 -16.83 -1.03 4.63
N PRO A 162 -16.96 -2.06 5.50
CA PRO A 162 -15.81 -2.85 5.90
C PRO A 162 -15.25 -3.61 4.69
N GLY A 163 -14.02 -3.30 4.30
CA GLY A 163 -13.35 -3.92 3.17
C GLY A 163 -12.16 -4.75 3.63
N LEU A 164 -12.05 -5.96 3.11
CA LEU A 164 -10.90 -6.83 3.38
C LEU A 164 -9.72 -6.41 2.49
N LEU A 165 -8.53 -6.23 3.08
CA LEU A 165 -7.29 -6.02 2.34
C LEU A 165 -6.92 -7.28 1.53
N LEU A 166 -7.08 -8.45 2.14
CA LEU A 166 -6.95 -9.76 1.53
C LEU A 166 -8.33 -10.39 1.45
N SER A 167 -8.84 -10.62 0.23
CA SER A 167 -10.18 -11.19 0.02
C SER A 167 -10.34 -12.57 0.66
N GLN A 168 -11.54 -12.84 1.18
CA GLN A 168 -11.94 -14.16 1.68
C GLN A 168 -11.73 -15.26 0.64
N LYS A 169 -12.01 -14.98 -0.65
CA LYS A 169 -11.79 -15.93 -1.76
C LYS A 169 -10.32 -16.20 -2.07
N LEU A 170 -9.42 -15.42 -1.48
CA LEU A 170 -7.98 -15.62 -1.56
C LEU A 170 -7.41 -16.11 -0.22
N GLY A 171 -8.27 -16.57 0.69
CA GLY A 171 -7.87 -17.05 2.02
C GLY A 171 -7.64 -15.95 3.05
N GLY A 172 -8.13 -14.74 2.80
CA GLY A 172 -8.12 -13.65 3.79
C GLY A 172 -9.13 -13.86 4.90
N LYS A 173 -8.84 -13.29 6.07
CA LYS A 173 -9.58 -13.54 7.30
C LYS A 173 -10.45 -12.34 7.67
N GLY A 174 -11.77 -12.52 7.72
CA GLY A 174 -12.72 -11.48 8.11
C GLY A 174 -12.92 -11.36 9.63
N ASP A 175 -12.48 -12.37 10.38
CA ASP A 175 -12.41 -12.42 11.84
C ASP A 175 -11.09 -11.81 12.38
N ASP A 176 -10.27 -11.25 11.50
CA ASP A 176 -9.05 -10.53 11.85
C ASP A 176 -9.23 -9.02 11.66
N PRO A 177 -9.24 -8.23 12.75
CA PRO A 177 -9.48 -6.79 12.67
C PRO A 177 -8.43 -6.07 11.80
N TYR A 178 -7.22 -6.58 11.66
CA TYR A 178 -6.15 -5.93 10.91
C TYR A 178 -6.17 -6.26 9.40
N ASN A 179 -7.01 -7.20 8.98
CA ASN A 179 -7.28 -7.45 7.56
C ASN A 179 -8.50 -6.65 7.07
N VAL A 180 -9.19 -5.90 7.94
CA VAL A 180 -10.41 -5.15 7.60
C VAL A 180 -10.18 -3.66 7.83
N VAL A 181 -10.54 -2.86 6.84
CA VAL A 181 -10.38 -1.39 6.88
C VAL A 181 -11.62 -0.69 6.31
N PRO A 182 -11.86 0.58 6.68
CA PRO A 182 -12.96 1.33 6.10
C PRO A 182 -12.66 1.67 4.64
N MET A 183 -13.49 1.17 3.73
CA MET A 183 -13.39 1.43 2.28
C MET A 183 -14.62 2.17 1.77
N THR A 184 -14.47 2.92 0.67
CA THR A 184 -15.61 3.33 -0.15
C THR A 184 -16.10 2.13 -0.97
N PRO A 185 -17.39 2.07 -1.35
CA PRO A 185 -17.90 1.00 -2.23
C PRO A 185 -17.12 0.90 -3.55
N LYS A 186 -16.63 2.03 -4.07
CA LYS A 186 -15.81 2.09 -5.27
C LYS A 186 -14.43 1.45 -5.07
N ALA A 187 -13.78 1.68 -3.93
CA ALA A 187 -12.52 1.03 -3.59
C ALA A 187 -12.72 -0.49 -3.45
N LEU A 188 -13.78 -0.92 -2.78
CA LEU A 188 -14.11 -2.35 -2.63
C LEU A 188 -14.31 -3.05 -3.99
N GLU A 189 -15.06 -2.43 -4.91
CA GLU A 189 -15.23 -2.97 -6.26
C GLU A 189 -13.92 -2.99 -7.06
N ALA A 190 -13.04 -2.00 -6.85
CA ALA A 190 -11.70 -2.01 -7.46
C ALA A 190 -10.81 -3.15 -6.92
N PHE A 191 -10.88 -3.49 -5.63
CA PHE A 191 -10.21 -4.68 -5.09
C PHE A 191 -10.71 -5.96 -5.76
N LYS A 192 -12.04 -6.10 -5.88
CA LYS A 192 -12.64 -7.26 -6.53
C LYS A 192 -12.18 -7.41 -7.99
N THR A 193 -12.30 -6.35 -8.77
CA THR A 193 -12.03 -6.39 -10.22
C THR A 193 -10.55 -6.41 -10.57
N ARG A 194 -9.70 -5.71 -9.80
CA ARG A 194 -8.27 -5.54 -10.13
C ARG A 194 -7.35 -6.49 -9.37
N VAL A 195 -7.83 -7.12 -8.30
CA VAL A 195 -7.02 -7.98 -7.42
C VAL A 195 -7.60 -9.38 -7.32
N GLU A 196 -8.83 -9.52 -6.80
CA GLU A 196 -9.45 -10.82 -6.57
C GLU A 196 -9.62 -11.62 -7.87
N VAL A 197 -10.34 -11.05 -8.85
CA VAL A 197 -10.66 -11.74 -10.11
C VAL A 197 -9.39 -12.18 -10.86
N PRO A 198 -8.37 -11.33 -11.10
CA PRO A 198 -7.18 -11.77 -11.80
C PRO A 198 -6.42 -12.92 -11.13
N VAL A 199 -6.39 -12.96 -9.79
CA VAL A 199 -5.73 -14.06 -9.06
C VAL A 199 -6.54 -15.34 -9.15
N LEU A 200 -7.87 -15.26 -9.09
CA LEU A 200 -8.73 -16.42 -9.31
C LEU A 200 -8.58 -16.96 -10.74
N GLU A 201 -8.56 -16.08 -11.75
CA GLU A 201 -8.33 -16.49 -13.16
C GLU A 201 -6.95 -17.13 -13.35
N TYR A 202 -5.89 -16.61 -12.71
CA TYR A 202 -4.54 -17.19 -12.77
C TYR A 202 -4.54 -18.67 -12.36
N PHE A 203 -5.27 -19.02 -11.31
CA PHE A 203 -5.36 -20.39 -10.81
C PHE A 203 -6.33 -21.30 -11.58
N LYS A 204 -7.10 -20.77 -12.54
CA LYS A 204 -7.92 -21.61 -13.44
C LYS A 204 -7.06 -22.36 -14.46
N ASP A 205 -5.88 -21.85 -14.79
CA ASP A 205 -4.93 -22.56 -15.65
C ASP A 205 -4.28 -23.72 -14.85
N PRO A 206 -4.47 -24.99 -15.28
CA PRO A 206 -3.86 -26.14 -14.60
C PRO A 206 -2.33 -26.09 -14.50
N ALA A 207 -1.65 -25.33 -15.37
CA ALA A 207 -0.21 -25.12 -15.30
C ALA A 207 0.21 -24.42 -13.99
N ASN A 208 -0.68 -23.59 -13.42
CA ASN A 208 -0.39 -22.77 -12.24
C ASN A 208 -0.75 -23.45 -10.91
N LYS A 209 -1.18 -24.72 -10.92
CA LYS A 209 -1.66 -25.44 -9.71
C LYS A 209 -0.65 -25.51 -8.54
N HIS A 210 0.65 -25.40 -8.84
CA HIS A 210 1.73 -25.45 -7.85
C HIS A 210 2.40 -24.08 -7.64
N GLU A 211 1.95 -23.06 -8.38
CA GLU A 211 2.48 -21.70 -8.29
C GLU A 211 1.94 -20.96 -7.07
N ARG A 212 2.54 -19.79 -6.81
CA ARG A 212 2.16 -18.91 -5.69
C ARG A 212 2.08 -17.46 -6.14
N VAL A 213 0.95 -16.83 -5.90
CA VAL A 213 0.81 -15.39 -6.14
C VAL A 213 1.24 -14.64 -4.88
N ALA A 214 2.32 -13.87 -4.97
CA ALA A 214 2.77 -13.01 -3.88
C ALA A 214 2.04 -11.66 -3.98
N MET A 215 1.19 -11.39 -2.99
CA MET A 215 0.37 -10.19 -2.90
C MET A 215 0.81 -9.34 -1.71
N THR A 216 0.93 -8.04 -1.93
CA THR A 216 1.12 -7.05 -0.87
C THR A 216 0.17 -5.88 -1.12
N VAL A 217 -0.62 -5.55 -0.11
CA VAL A 217 -1.49 -4.37 -0.08
C VAL A 217 -0.90 -3.41 0.94
N ILE A 218 -0.40 -2.28 0.48
CA ILE A 218 0.12 -1.19 1.31
C ILE A 218 -0.98 -0.16 1.46
N VAL A 219 -1.34 0.14 2.71
CA VAL A 219 -2.43 1.06 3.04
C VAL A 219 -1.87 2.48 3.08
N MET A 220 -2.49 3.41 2.38
CA MET A 220 -2.10 4.82 2.38
C MET A 220 -3.05 5.61 3.26
N TYR A 221 -2.49 6.53 4.05
CA TYR A 221 -3.21 7.43 4.94
C TYR A 221 -2.88 8.87 4.59
N ALA A 222 -3.72 9.82 5.01
CA ALA A 222 -3.47 11.24 4.75
C ALA A 222 -2.19 11.72 5.46
N ASP A 223 -1.97 11.23 6.69
CA ASP A 223 -0.84 11.55 7.54
C ASP A 223 -0.55 10.41 8.55
N TYR A 224 0.37 10.68 9.49
CA TYR A 224 0.77 9.73 10.53
C TYR A 224 -0.30 9.48 11.61
N ALA A 225 -1.33 10.32 11.71
CA ALA A 225 -2.33 10.29 12.79
C ALA A 225 -3.69 9.76 12.34
N SER A 226 -3.98 9.79 11.03
CA SER A 226 -5.25 9.36 10.44
C SER A 226 -5.55 7.89 10.72
N THR A 227 -6.81 7.48 10.85
CA THR A 227 -7.16 6.05 11.01
C THR A 227 -7.87 5.48 9.79
N ARG A 228 -8.45 6.36 8.96
CA ARG A 228 -9.11 6.01 7.70
C ARG A 228 -8.12 6.03 6.52
N PRO A 229 -8.01 4.96 5.72
CA PRO A 229 -7.19 4.96 4.52
C PRO A 229 -7.69 5.97 3.48
N VAL A 230 -6.77 6.60 2.75
CA VAL A 230 -7.05 7.44 1.57
C VAL A 230 -6.79 6.71 0.25
N GLY A 231 -6.14 5.55 0.31
CA GLY A 231 -5.90 4.71 -0.85
C GLY A 231 -5.08 3.47 -0.51
N PHE A 232 -4.85 2.65 -1.52
CA PHE A 232 -4.18 1.36 -1.39
C PHE A 232 -3.24 1.16 -2.57
N ILE A 233 -2.03 0.69 -2.29
CA ILE A 233 -1.09 0.23 -3.30
C ILE A 233 -1.07 -1.28 -3.25
N VAL A 234 -1.50 -1.91 -4.33
CA VAL A 234 -1.51 -3.36 -4.46
C VAL A 234 -0.35 -3.76 -5.36
N LEU A 235 0.46 -4.69 -4.89
CA LEU A 235 1.54 -5.35 -5.62
C LEU A 235 1.17 -6.83 -5.70
N CYS A 236 1.11 -7.39 -6.91
CA CYS A 236 0.67 -8.76 -7.13
C CYS A 236 1.60 -9.44 -8.14
N LYS A 237 2.65 -10.09 -7.64
CA LYS A 237 3.63 -10.76 -8.50
C LYS A 237 3.00 -12.02 -9.10
N GLN A 238 3.25 -12.24 -10.39
CA GLN A 238 2.66 -13.30 -11.22
C GLN A 238 1.21 -13.05 -11.68
N SER A 239 0.64 -11.88 -11.41
CA SER A 239 -0.65 -11.44 -11.99
C SER A 239 -0.41 -10.51 -13.19
N PRO A 240 -1.27 -10.53 -14.22
CA PRO A 240 -1.19 -9.59 -15.36
C PRO A 240 -1.18 -8.12 -14.92
N ASN A 241 -1.85 -7.80 -13.80
CA ASN A 241 -1.89 -6.48 -13.19
C ASN A 241 -0.93 -6.42 -12.00
N ASN A 242 0.38 -6.47 -12.28
CA ASN A 242 1.44 -6.61 -11.27
C ASN A 242 1.42 -5.52 -10.17
N SER A 243 0.89 -4.33 -10.46
CA SER A 243 0.77 -3.25 -9.48
C SER A 243 -0.39 -2.31 -9.79
N ALA A 244 -1.07 -1.81 -8.76
CA ALA A 244 -2.18 -0.88 -8.87
C ALA A 244 -2.23 0.11 -7.70
N TYR A 245 -2.57 1.37 -7.97
CA TYR A 245 -3.09 2.28 -6.96
C TYR A 245 -4.63 2.29 -7.01
N ILE A 246 -5.27 2.10 -5.86
CA ILE A 246 -6.72 2.14 -5.66
C ILE A 246 -7.03 3.29 -4.70
N PRO A 247 -7.61 4.41 -5.16
CA PRO A 247 -8.03 5.50 -4.26
C PRO A 247 -9.19 5.07 -3.37
N ASN A 248 -9.24 5.60 -2.14
CA ASN A 248 -10.33 5.39 -1.18
C ASN A 248 -11.12 6.70 -0.96
N GLN A 249 -11.63 7.23 -2.07
CA GLN A 249 -12.38 8.48 -2.17
C GLN A 249 -13.72 8.22 -2.86
#